data_AF-A0A843H0V1-F1
#
_entry.id   AF-A0A843H0V1-F1
#
_cell.length_a   1.000
_cell.length_b   1.000
_cell.length_c   1.000
_cell.angle_alpha   90.00
_cell.angle_beta   90.00
_cell.angle_gamma   90.00
#
_symmetry.space_group_name_H-M   'P 1'
#
loop_
_entity.id
_entity.type
_entity.pdbx_description
1 polymer ?
#
loop_
_entity_poly.entity_id
_entity_poly.type
_entity_poly.pdbx_seq_one_letter_code
_entity_poly.pdbx_strand_id
1 'polypeptide(L)'
;MALTLTLYNVTDNPKKVNKTLGNAVYTFNNNVKPTDPCDLLNPSFIIDYDVGDFSANYCIVGAPFNRNYFITDVEILTGGRKKLICSVDVLTTYAVGITAANATVIRSSKIGHPTLVADSKLPVWTNERTTFIDNFPDTPFGETIVNPYILTTIGGTNT
;
A
#
# COMPACT_ATOMS: atom_id res chain seq x y z
N MET A 1 -2.58 -17.03 -25.28
CA MET A 1 -2.13 -15.65 -25.03
C MET A 1 -0.74 -15.74 -24.43
N ALA A 2 0.26 -15.06 -25.00
CA ALA A 2 1.63 -15.11 -24.52
C ALA A 2 1.81 -14.20 -23.29
N LEU A 3 2.59 -14.66 -22.31
CA LEU A 3 2.90 -13.91 -21.10
C LEU A 3 3.90 -12.80 -21.43
N THR A 4 3.59 -11.56 -21.06
CA THR A 4 4.49 -10.42 -21.20
C THR A 4 5.14 -10.07 -19.86
N LEU A 5 6.41 -9.68 -19.88
CA LEU A 5 7.14 -9.24 -18.69
C LEU A 5 7.99 -8.02 -19.05
N THR A 6 7.75 -6.91 -18.37
CA THR A 6 8.56 -5.69 -18.51
C THR A 6 9.36 -5.43 -17.26
N LEU A 7 10.65 -5.18 -17.44
CA LEU A 7 11.62 -4.92 -16.40
C LEU A 7 11.80 -3.42 -16.17
N TYR A 8 11.94 -3.04 -14.91
CA TYR A 8 12.08 -1.66 -14.46
C TYR A 8 13.11 -1.54 -13.35
N ASN A 9 13.53 -0.30 -13.13
CA ASN A 9 14.25 0.12 -11.94
C ASN A 9 13.35 0.97 -11.05
N VAL A 10 13.33 0.62 -9.76
CA VAL A 10 12.60 1.33 -8.73
C VAL A 10 13.52 1.63 -7.55
N THR A 11 13.54 2.89 -7.13
CA THR A 11 14.27 3.35 -5.93
C THR A 11 13.34 3.62 -4.75
N ASP A 12 12.03 3.52 -4.97
CA ASP A 12 11.03 3.75 -3.94
C ASP A 12 11.07 2.70 -2.83
N ASN A 13 10.81 3.14 -1.60
CA ASN A 13 10.69 2.27 -0.45
C ASN A 13 9.68 1.14 -0.71
N PRO A 14 9.96 -0.12 -0.33
CA PRO A 14 9.02 -1.24 -0.45
C PRO A 14 7.63 -0.96 0.15
N LYS A 15 7.53 -0.11 1.17
CA LYS A 15 6.29 0.26 1.87
C LYS A 15 5.50 1.40 1.22
N LYS A 16 5.97 1.96 0.10
CA LYS A 16 5.26 3.02 -0.63
C LYS A 16 4.22 2.39 -1.57
N VAL A 17 2.97 2.80 -1.41
CA VAL A 17 1.90 2.54 -2.39
C VAL A 17 2.14 3.43 -3.61
N ASN A 18 1.86 2.93 -4.82
CA ASN A 18 2.09 3.62 -6.10
C ASN A 18 3.56 3.95 -6.34
N LYS A 19 4.33 2.91 -6.70
CA LYS A 19 5.73 3.08 -7.07
C LYS A 19 5.89 3.91 -8.34
N THR A 20 6.90 4.76 -8.33
CA THR A 20 7.40 5.50 -9.47
C THR A 20 8.39 4.60 -10.20
N LEU A 21 7.98 4.12 -11.37
CA LEU A 21 8.81 3.29 -12.23
C LEU A 21 9.73 4.20 -13.04
N GLY A 22 11.01 3.83 -13.13
CA GLY A 22 11.91 4.42 -14.12
C GLY A 22 11.53 4.03 -15.55
N ASN A 23 12.39 4.38 -16.50
CA ASN A 23 12.26 3.87 -17.87
C ASN A 23 12.31 2.33 -17.87
N ALA A 24 11.52 1.73 -18.76
CA ALA A 24 11.58 0.30 -18.98
C ALA A 24 12.99 -0.10 -19.41
N VAL A 25 13.59 -1.03 -18.66
CA VAL A 25 14.92 -1.58 -18.95
C VAL A 25 14.81 -2.52 -20.14
N TYR A 26 13.79 -3.38 -20.13
CA TYR A 26 13.54 -4.34 -21.20
C TYR A 26 12.10 -4.86 -21.16
N THR A 27 11.54 -5.24 -22.31
CA THR A 27 10.23 -5.90 -22.40
C THR A 27 10.33 -7.22 -23.15
N PHE A 28 9.97 -8.30 -22.47
CA PHE A 28 9.78 -9.61 -23.05
C PHE A 28 8.33 -9.75 -23.51
N ASN A 29 8.11 -9.77 -24.82
CA ASN A 29 6.76 -9.90 -25.41
C ASN A 29 6.35 -11.36 -25.64
N ASN A 30 7.34 -12.23 -25.84
CA ASN A 30 7.21 -13.66 -26.03
C ASN A 30 8.41 -14.31 -25.32
N ASN A 31 8.30 -15.57 -24.89
CA ASN A 31 9.34 -16.36 -24.19
C ASN A 31 9.45 -16.16 -22.66
N VAL A 32 8.44 -15.60 -22.00
CA VAL A 32 8.35 -15.65 -20.54
C VAL A 32 7.61 -16.93 -20.13
N LYS A 33 8.26 -17.79 -19.34
CA LYS A 33 7.66 -19.03 -18.84
C LYS A 33 7.69 -19.04 -17.31
N PRO A 34 6.54 -19.09 -16.61
CA PRO A 34 6.54 -19.36 -15.18
C PRO A 34 7.13 -20.76 -14.93
N THR A 35 7.90 -20.89 -13.86
CA THR A 35 8.40 -22.20 -13.40
C THR A 35 7.26 -23.02 -12.80
N ASP A 36 7.36 -24.34 -12.86
CA ASP A 36 6.42 -25.25 -12.20
C ASP A 36 7.13 -25.92 -11.00
N PRO A 37 6.61 -25.83 -9.76
CA PRO A 37 5.41 -25.11 -9.34
C PRO A 37 5.57 -23.58 -9.36
N CYS A 38 4.45 -22.87 -9.57
CA CYS A 38 4.40 -21.40 -9.57
C CYS A 38 3.53 -20.90 -8.39
N ASP A 39 4.16 -20.19 -7.45
CA ASP A 39 3.46 -19.44 -6.41
C ASP A 39 3.20 -18.01 -6.90
N LEU A 40 1.99 -17.50 -6.68
CA LEU A 40 1.61 -16.14 -7.05
C LEU A 40 2.25 -15.07 -6.14
N LEU A 41 2.66 -15.44 -4.91
CA LEU A 41 3.33 -14.54 -3.99
C LEU A 41 4.83 -14.49 -4.24
N ASN A 42 5.44 -15.62 -4.57
CA ASN A 42 6.87 -15.74 -4.84
C ASN A 42 7.14 -16.50 -6.15
N PRO A 43 6.69 -15.97 -7.32
CA PRO A 43 6.87 -16.68 -8.57
C PRO A 43 8.32 -16.65 -9.01
N SER A 44 8.67 -17.60 -9.87
CA SER A 44 9.84 -17.46 -10.72
C SER A 44 9.51 -17.61 -12.20
N PHE A 45 10.24 -16.85 -13.02
CA PHE A 45 10.03 -16.80 -14.47
C PHE A 45 11.33 -17.09 -15.19
N ILE A 46 11.28 -18.02 -16.14
CA ILE A 46 12.36 -18.29 -17.08
C ILE A 46 12.18 -17.35 -18.28
N ILE A 47 13.24 -16.63 -18.59
CA ILE A 47 13.35 -15.70 -19.72
C ILE A 47 14.67 -15.94 -20.46
N ASP A 48 14.74 -15.42 -21.69
CA ASP A 48 15.99 -15.42 -22.47
C ASP A 48 17.01 -14.50 -21.79
N TYR A 49 18.28 -14.87 -21.88
CA TYR A 49 19.39 -14.09 -21.34
C TYR A 49 19.66 -12.88 -22.23
N ASP A 50 19.69 -11.70 -21.62
CA ASP A 50 20.27 -10.48 -22.18
C ASP A 50 21.26 -9.89 -21.14
N VAL A 51 22.19 -9.02 -21.55
CA VAL A 51 23.18 -8.44 -20.63
C VAL A 51 22.65 -7.15 -19.99
N GLY A 52 21.76 -6.42 -20.67
CA GLY A 52 21.25 -5.12 -20.22
C GLY A 52 20.24 -5.20 -19.07
N ASP A 53 19.67 -6.37 -18.84
CA ASP A 53 18.54 -6.58 -17.96
C ASP A 53 18.92 -6.93 -16.50
N PHE A 54 20.20 -7.16 -16.20
CA PHE A 54 20.71 -7.35 -14.82
C PHE A 54 20.60 -6.11 -13.95
N SER A 55 20.47 -4.94 -14.57
CA SER A 55 20.31 -3.71 -13.82
C SER A 55 18.92 -3.59 -13.19
N ALA A 56 17.93 -4.36 -13.64
CA ALA A 56 16.55 -4.25 -13.20
C ALA A 56 16.32 -4.89 -11.83
N ASN A 57 15.52 -4.23 -10.99
CA ASN A 57 15.14 -4.72 -9.66
C ASN A 57 13.62 -4.92 -9.48
N TYR A 58 12.85 -4.69 -10.54
CA TYR A 58 11.39 -4.73 -10.50
C TYR A 58 10.82 -5.23 -11.83
N CYS A 59 9.67 -5.90 -11.80
CA CYS A 59 8.99 -6.32 -13.02
C CYS A 59 7.46 -6.20 -12.94
N ILE A 60 6.86 -5.93 -14.10
CA ILE A 60 5.41 -6.01 -14.32
C ILE A 60 5.15 -7.21 -15.20
N VAL A 61 4.33 -8.12 -14.70
CA VAL A 61 3.91 -9.30 -15.44
C VAL A 61 2.48 -9.08 -15.91
N GLY A 62 2.30 -9.14 -17.23
CA GLY A 62 1.02 -8.97 -17.88
C GLY A 62 0.08 -10.15 -17.67
N ALA A 63 -0.96 -10.22 -18.50
CA ALA A 63 -1.96 -11.29 -18.42
C ALA A 63 -1.31 -12.68 -18.62
N PRO A 64 -1.74 -13.70 -17.85
CA PRO A 64 -2.89 -13.69 -16.94
C PRO A 64 -2.59 -13.22 -15.52
N PHE A 65 -1.33 -12.95 -15.14
CA PHE A 65 -0.99 -12.59 -13.77
C PHE A 65 -1.49 -11.18 -13.41
N ASN A 66 -1.20 -10.18 -14.25
CA ASN A 66 -1.52 -8.76 -14.01
C ASN A 66 -1.02 -8.28 -12.64
N ARG A 67 0.25 -8.56 -12.32
CA ARG A 67 0.85 -8.24 -11.03
C ARG A 67 2.22 -7.60 -11.18
N ASN A 68 2.61 -6.89 -10.12
CA ASN A 68 3.91 -6.28 -10.02
C ASN A 68 4.74 -7.02 -8.97
N TYR A 69 6.03 -7.19 -9.25
CA TYR A 69 6.94 -7.93 -8.38
C TYR A 69 8.27 -7.21 -8.23
N PHE A 70 8.85 -7.35 -7.04
CA PHE A 70 10.28 -7.13 -6.84
C PHE A 70 11.06 -8.32 -7.35
N ILE A 71 12.20 -8.06 -7.99
CA ILE A 71 13.16 -9.10 -8.34
C ILE A 71 14.07 -9.26 -7.13
N THR A 72 14.03 -10.44 -6.52
CA THR A 72 14.82 -10.73 -5.30
C THR A 72 16.12 -11.44 -5.65
N ASP A 73 16.14 -12.22 -6.72
CA ASP A 73 17.34 -12.93 -7.17
C ASP A 73 17.25 -13.28 -8.68
N VAL A 74 18.40 -13.57 -9.28
CA VAL A 74 18.54 -13.97 -10.69
C VAL A 74 19.49 -15.15 -10.81
N GLU A 75 18.98 -16.29 -11.26
CA GLU A 75 19.77 -17.50 -11.49
C GLU A 75 20.05 -17.67 -13.00
N ILE A 76 21.32 -17.86 -13.37
CA ILE A 76 21.68 -18.16 -14.77
C ILE A 76 21.47 -19.64 -15.05
N LEU A 77 20.76 -19.93 -16.13
CA LEU A 77 20.48 -21.29 -16.58
C LEU A 77 21.26 -21.61 -17.86
N THR A 78 21.32 -22.90 -18.19
CA THR A 78 21.90 -23.35 -19.45
C THR A 78 21.03 -23.02 -20.65
N GLY A 79 21.68 -22.88 -21.82
CA GLY A 79 21.01 -22.60 -23.09
C GLY A 79 20.60 -21.13 -23.25
N GLY A 80 21.38 -20.19 -22.71
CA GLY A 80 21.14 -18.76 -22.89
C GLY A 80 19.84 -18.28 -22.23
N ARG A 81 19.49 -18.86 -21.08
CA ARG A 81 18.30 -18.51 -20.31
C ARG A 81 18.67 -18.13 -18.90
N LYS A 82 17.76 -17.45 -18.22
CA LYS A 82 17.87 -17.17 -16.80
C LYS A 82 16.52 -17.25 -16.13
N LYS A 83 16.55 -17.40 -14.81
CA LYS A 83 15.39 -17.48 -13.95
C LYS A 83 15.37 -16.27 -13.03
N LEU A 84 14.34 -15.45 -13.17
CA LEU A 84 14.03 -14.37 -12.24
C LEU A 84 13.27 -14.94 -11.07
N ILE A 85 13.76 -14.73 -9.86
CA ILE A 85 13.05 -15.06 -8.62
C ILE A 85 12.45 -13.77 -8.09
N CYS A 86 11.14 -13.80 -7.84
CA CYS A 86 10.36 -12.61 -7.58
C CYS A 86 9.59 -12.71 -6.27
N SER A 87 9.24 -11.55 -5.70
CA SER A 87 8.27 -11.44 -4.60
C SER A 87 7.24 -10.37 -4.92
N VAL A 88 5.97 -10.66 -4.68
CA VAL A 88 4.86 -9.80 -5.09
C VAL A 88 4.88 -8.47 -4.34
N ASP A 89 4.77 -7.38 -5.09
CA ASP A 89 4.45 -6.09 -4.50
C ASP A 89 2.92 -5.97 -4.37
N VAL A 90 2.43 -6.37 -3.20
CA VAL A 90 1.00 -6.27 -2.88
C VAL A 90 0.49 -4.83 -2.87
N LEU A 91 1.33 -3.86 -2.47
CA LEU A 91 0.91 -2.46 -2.33
C LEU A 91 0.68 -1.83 -3.69
N THR A 92 1.58 -2.08 -4.65
CA THR A 92 1.41 -1.58 -6.03
C THR A 92 0.37 -2.40 -6.79
N THR A 93 0.36 -3.73 -6.63
CA THR A 93 -0.59 -4.61 -7.33
C THR A 93 -2.05 -4.32 -6.95
N TYR A 94 -2.32 -4.00 -5.69
CA TYR A 94 -3.67 -3.68 -5.21
C TYR A 94 -3.89 -2.19 -4.97
N ALA A 95 -3.04 -1.33 -5.51
CA ALA A 95 -3.04 0.10 -5.20
C ALA A 95 -4.41 0.76 -5.42
N VAL A 96 -5.07 0.45 -6.54
CA VAL A 96 -6.41 1.01 -6.87
C VAL A 96 -7.42 0.67 -5.76
N GLY A 97 -7.49 -0.59 -5.35
CA GLY A 97 -8.39 -1.03 -4.29
C GLY A 97 -8.04 -0.43 -2.92
N ILE A 98 -6.75 -0.33 -2.60
CA ILE A 98 -6.27 0.30 -1.37
C ILE A 98 -6.64 1.79 -1.33
N THR A 99 -6.44 2.52 -2.43
CA THR A 99 -6.76 3.95 -2.51
C THR A 99 -8.25 4.24 -2.51
N ALA A 100 -9.08 3.29 -2.94
CA ALA A 100 -10.54 3.41 -2.92
C ALA A 100 -11.16 2.97 -1.57
N ALA A 101 -10.38 2.32 -0.70
CA ALA A 101 -10.87 1.82 0.57
C ALA A 101 -11.05 2.94 1.60
N ASN A 102 -12.14 2.88 2.36
CA ASN A 102 -12.37 3.75 3.51
C ASN A 102 -12.03 3.00 4.80
N ALA A 103 -11.24 3.63 5.67
CA ALA A 103 -10.86 3.08 6.97
C ALA A 103 -10.83 4.17 8.04
N THR A 104 -11.04 3.77 9.29
CA THR A 104 -10.86 4.67 10.45
C THR A 104 -9.38 4.77 10.78
N VAL A 105 -8.82 5.99 10.74
CA VAL A 105 -7.41 6.24 11.06
C VAL A 105 -7.23 6.37 12.57
N ILE A 106 -6.51 5.43 13.16
CA ILE A 106 -6.20 5.42 14.61
C ILE A 106 -4.96 6.28 14.90
N ARG A 107 -3.94 6.27 14.02
CA ARG A 107 -2.68 7.04 14.15
C ARG A 107 -2.19 7.56 12.80
N SER A 108 -1.64 8.77 12.78
CA SER A 108 -0.96 9.34 11.61
C SER A 108 0.26 10.16 12.05
N SER A 109 1.38 10.05 11.35
CA SER A 109 2.57 10.86 11.59
C SER A 109 2.52 12.22 10.89
N LYS A 110 1.49 12.48 10.08
CA LYS A 110 1.33 13.74 9.35
C LYS A 110 0.67 14.79 10.25
N ILE A 111 1.41 15.85 10.54
CA ILE A 111 0.97 17.02 11.32
C ILE A 111 -0.32 17.59 10.72
N GLY A 112 -1.32 17.87 11.57
CA GLY A 112 -2.59 18.50 11.18
C GLY A 112 -3.72 17.56 10.74
N HIS A 113 -3.51 16.24 10.80
CA HIS A 113 -4.61 15.28 10.60
C HIS A 113 -5.12 14.80 11.97
N PRO A 114 -6.32 15.21 12.40
CA PRO A 114 -6.86 14.75 13.67
C PRO A 114 -7.09 13.25 13.57
N THR A 115 -6.36 12.48 14.37
CA THR A 115 -6.78 11.13 14.72
C THR A 115 -8.09 11.31 15.49
N LEU A 116 -9.20 10.91 14.89
CA LEU A 116 -10.53 11.00 15.51
C LEU A 116 -10.69 10.08 16.74
N VAL A 117 -9.61 9.40 17.13
CA VAL A 117 -9.53 8.47 18.24
C VAL A 117 -8.44 8.96 19.18
N ALA A 118 -8.75 9.04 20.47
CA ALA A 118 -7.75 9.30 21.49
C ALA A 118 -6.70 8.17 21.50
N ASP A 119 -5.44 8.56 21.38
CA ASP A 119 -4.31 7.67 21.39
C ASP A 119 -3.47 7.90 22.65
N SER A 120 -3.22 6.86 23.44
CA SER A 120 -2.37 6.93 24.62
C SER A 120 -0.90 7.24 24.31
N LYS A 121 -0.46 7.09 23.06
CA LYS A 121 0.92 7.35 22.61
C LYS A 121 1.10 8.68 21.87
N LEU A 122 0.03 9.28 21.37
CA LEU A 122 0.04 10.58 20.69
C LEU A 122 -1.04 11.45 21.34
N PRO A 123 -0.69 12.29 22.33
CA PRO A 123 -1.67 13.16 22.97
C PRO A 123 -2.32 14.05 21.89
N VAL A 124 -3.66 14.12 21.93
CA VAL A 124 -4.43 15.05 21.11
C VAL A 124 -3.86 16.45 21.36
N TRP A 125 -3.45 17.16 20.30
CA TRP A 125 -2.94 18.51 20.45
C TRP A 125 -3.99 19.39 21.13
N THR A 126 -3.66 19.87 22.33
CA THR A 126 -4.50 20.72 23.20
C THR A 126 -4.80 22.10 22.63
N ASN A 127 -4.35 22.39 21.41
CA ASN A 127 -4.28 23.75 20.88
C ASN A 127 -5.44 24.09 19.94
N GLU A 128 -6.37 23.17 19.70
CA GLU A 128 -7.56 23.47 18.91
C GLU A 128 -8.85 23.10 19.67
N ARG A 129 -9.42 24.18 20.23
CA ARG A 129 -10.82 24.37 20.65
C ARG A 129 -11.30 23.56 21.87
N THR A 130 -10.91 24.04 23.05
CA THR A 130 -11.77 23.95 24.24
C THR A 130 -12.98 24.86 24.06
N THR A 131 -14.17 24.29 23.91
CA THR A 131 -15.43 25.00 24.20
C THR A 131 -15.79 24.71 25.65
N PHE A 132 -15.73 25.74 26.50
CA PHE A 132 -16.33 25.68 27.83
C PHE A 132 -17.85 25.65 27.65
N ILE A 133 -18.48 24.54 27.99
CA ILE A 133 -19.95 24.48 28.12
C ILE A 133 -20.24 24.93 29.55
N ASP A 134 -20.41 26.24 29.72
CA ASP A 134 -20.53 26.84 31.06
C ASP A 134 -21.83 26.50 31.79
N ASN A 135 -22.80 25.81 31.18
CA ASN A 135 -23.95 25.24 31.87
C ASN A 135 -24.57 24.12 31.02
N PHE A 136 -24.25 22.86 31.32
CA PHE A 136 -25.16 21.78 30.93
C PHE A 136 -26.37 21.88 31.87
N PRO A 137 -27.60 22.07 31.38
CA PRO A 137 -28.76 22.15 32.27
C PRO A 137 -28.88 20.83 33.03
N ASP A 138 -29.08 20.91 34.35
CA ASP A 138 -29.27 19.76 35.26
C ASP A 138 -30.46 18.86 34.83
N THR A 139 -31.31 19.34 33.92
CA THR A 139 -32.40 18.61 33.28
C THR A 139 -32.28 18.69 31.75
N PRO A 140 -31.53 17.78 31.11
CA PRO A 140 -31.28 17.85 29.67
C PRO A 140 -32.51 17.56 28.77
N PHE A 141 -33.67 17.22 29.34
CA PHE A 141 -34.83 16.70 28.59
C PHE A 141 -36.18 17.22 29.11
N GLY A 142 -36.33 18.54 29.26
CA GLY A 142 -37.63 19.17 29.56
C GLY A 142 -38.55 19.29 28.32
N GLU A 143 -38.02 19.09 27.12
CA GLU A 143 -38.78 19.19 25.87
C GLU A 143 -38.64 17.92 25.02
N THR A 144 -39.72 17.57 24.31
CA THR A 144 -39.77 16.44 23.39
C THR A 144 -38.79 16.65 22.24
N ILE A 145 -37.67 15.93 22.25
CA ILE A 145 -36.61 16.04 21.24
C ILE A 145 -37.08 15.50 19.88
N VAL A 146 -37.09 16.35 18.86
CA VAL A 146 -37.45 16.00 17.47
C VAL A 146 -36.23 15.45 16.69
N ASN A 147 -34.99 15.73 17.13
CA ASN A 147 -33.76 15.19 16.54
C ASN A 147 -32.67 15.04 17.61
N PRO A 148 -32.37 13.83 18.11
CA PRO A 148 -31.34 13.64 19.12
C PRO A 148 -29.93 13.75 18.52
N TYR A 149 -29.04 14.44 19.23
CA TYR A 149 -27.60 14.47 18.95
C TYR A 149 -26.86 13.76 20.09
N ILE A 150 -25.87 12.94 19.78
CA ILE A 150 -24.98 12.32 20.77
C ILE A 150 -23.75 13.23 20.92
N LEU A 151 -23.56 13.81 22.10
CA LEU A 151 -22.33 14.49 22.45
C LEU A 151 -21.32 13.45 22.93
N THR A 152 -20.20 13.28 22.23
CA THR A 152 -19.09 12.45 22.68
C THR A 152 -17.91 13.36 23.01
N THR A 153 -17.65 13.57 24.29
CA THR A 153 -16.46 14.30 24.77
C THR A 153 -15.29 13.33 24.88
N ILE A 154 -14.16 13.67 24.25
CA ILE A 154 -12.92 12.90 24.36
C ILE A 154 -11.92 13.72 25.18
N GLY A 155 -11.64 13.26 26.42
CA GLY A 155 -10.69 13.88 27.34
C GLY A 155 -11.34 14.91 28.27
N GLY A 156 -11.51 14.51 29.53
CA GLY A 156 -11.80 15.43 30.64
C GLY A 156 -10.66 15.35 31.64
N THR A 157 -10.15 16.49 32.09
CA THR A 157 -9.33 16.55 33.30
C THR A 157 -10.22 17.08 34.42
N ASN A 158 -10.33 16.33 35.51
CA ASN A 158 -10.98 16.83 36.73
C ASN A 158 -10.01 17.82 37.37
N THR A 159 -10.29 19.11 37.28
CA THR A 159 -9.71 20.13 38.15
C THR A 159 -10.49 20.21 39.45
#